data_AF-A0A5B0MZ08-F1
#
_entry.id   AF-A0A5B0MZ08-F1
#
_cell.length_a   1.000
_cell.length_b   1.000
_cell.length_c   1.000
_cell.angle_alpha   90.00
_cell.angle_beta   90.00
_cell.angle_gamma   90.00
#
_symmetry.space_group_name_H-M   'P 1'
#
loop_
_entity.id
_entity.type
_entity.pdbx_description
1 polymer ?
#
loop_
_entity_poly.entity_id
_entity_poly.type
_entity_poly.pdbx_seq_one_letter_code
_entity_poly.pdbx_strand_id
1 'polypeptide(L)'
;MTRLLRTAPRILPIRRRPTRRVSSEVVVEQRRRIHEGTEPTLEAEPKYANHVSLNGFQRTFLAIGSAFASLNNPYRADMIAVLSETTGGPFLARLRDQMLADEAGRRLLRDRPRINTNTVDLIALDQLPQGTFGKEYCNWLRWCNVSPDTREPVRFIDSPELAYVMQRYRECHDFYHVISGPFPVNISGEIVVKWVELANMGLPVAGLSAIFGPLRLASEKRRELLRTYVPWALRMGSSCKPLICVEWEKHWETPIDQLKRSLGISEPPLDFKTWMDLQRKQK
;
A
#
# COMPACT_ATOMS: atom_id res chain seq x y z
N MET A 1 -56.96 -36.34 30.83
CA MET A 1 -56.57 -37.70 30.37
C MET A 1 -57.39 -38.04 29.12
N THR A 2 -56.70 -38.46 28.06
CA THR A 2 -57.19 -39.32 26.95
C THR A 2 -58.19 -38.79 25.89
N ARG A 3 -57.64 -38.70 24.65
CA ARG A 3 -58.19 -38.94 23.29
C ARG A 3 -59.52 -38.34 22.84
N LEU A 4 -59.43 -37.62 21.71
CA LEU A 4 -60.38 -37.72 20.60
C LEU A 4 -59.60 -37.99 19.30
N LEU A 5 -59.91 -39.11 18.65
CA LEU A 5 -59.45 -39.51 17.32
C LEU A 5 -60.22 -38.72 16.26
N ARG A 6 -59.54 -38.22 15.23
CA ARG A 6 -60.19 -37.93 13.94
C ARG A 6 -59.29 -38.32 12.77
N THR A 7 -59.94 -39.05 11.88
CA THR A 7 -59.57 -39.74 10.64
C THR A 7 -58.92 -38.86 9.56
N ALA A 8 -58.02 -39.46 8.79
CA ALA A 8 -57.33 -38.89 7.63
C ALA A 8 -58.16 -38.93 6.33
N PRO A 9 -57.93 -38.00 5.37
CA PRO A 9 -58.35 -38.19 3.99
C PRO A 9 -57.18 -38.51 3.04
N ARG A 10 -57.49 -39.33 2.03
CA ARG A 10 -56.65 -39.90 0.96
C ARG A 10 -56.05 -38.84 0.02
N ILE A 11 -54.78 -39.03 -0.34
CA ILE A 11 -54.03 -38.27 -1.34
C ILE A 11 -54.17 -38.95 -2.72
N LEU A 12 -54.54 -38.20 -3.77
CA LEU A 12 -54.49 -38.62 -5.18
C LEU A 12 -53.05 -38.47 -5.73
N PRO A 13 -52.57 -39.35 -6.64
CA PRO A 13 -51.20 -39.29 -7.10
C PRO A 13 -51.01 -38.23 -8.19
N ILE A 14 -49.97 -37.39 -8.04
CA ILE A 14 -49.51 -36.45 -9.06
C ILE A 14 -48.70 -37.22 -10.12
N ARG A 15 -49.13 -37.13 -11.38
CA ARG A 15 -48.49 -37.73 -12.56
C ARG A 15 -47.16 -37.01 -12.86
N ARG A 16 -46.03 -37.70 -12.72
CA ARG A 16 -44.70 -37.18 -13.10
C ARG A 16 -44.57 -37.10 -14.63
N ARG A 17 -44.13 -35.94 -15.15
CA ARG A 17 -43.64 -35.80 -16.54
C ARG A 17 -42.23 -36.43 -16.66
N PRO A 18 -41.86 -37.03 -17.81
CA PRO A 18 -40.54 -37.61 -17.98
C PRO A 18 -39.50 -36.49 -18.15
N THR A 19 -38.44 -36.53 -17.35
CA THR A 19 -37.24 -35.72 -17.55
C THR A 19 -36.43 -36.30 -18.71
N ARG A 20 -36.24 -35.50 -19.76
CA ARG A 20 -35.42 -35.86 -20.93
C ARG A 20 -33.96 -35.91 -20.46
N ARG A 21 -33.40 -37.12 -20.36
CA ARG A 21 -31.98 -37.34 -20.02
C ARG A 21 -31.15 -36.91 -21.23
N VAL A 22 -30.49 -35.75 -21.15
CA VAL A 22 -29.47 -35.36 -22.13
C VAL A 22 -28.26 -36.28 -21.89
N SER A 23 -27.81 -36.98 -22.94
CA SER A 23 -26.65 -37.88 -22.88
C SER A 23 -25.42 -37.13 -22.36
N SER A 24 -24.69 -37.74 -21.43
CA SER A 24 -23.43 -37.22 -20.88
C SER A 24 -22.40 -36.93 -21.96
N GLU A 25 -22.47 -37.61 -23.11
CA GLU A 25 -21.57 -37.37 -24.25
C GLU A 25 -21.79 -36.00 -24.88
N VAL A 26 -23.03 -35.49 -24.92
CA VAL A 26 -23.32 -34.15 -25.48
C VAL A 26 -22.75 -33.07 -24.56
N VAL A 27 -22.79 -33.27 -23.25
CA VAL A 27 -22.22 -32.32 -22.26
C VAL A 27 -20.69 -32.33 -22.32
N VAL A 28 -20.07 -33.50 -22.56
CA VAL A 28 -18.61 -33.65 -22.70
C VAL A 28 -18.13 -33.04 -24.02
N GLU A 29 -18.83 -33.27 -25.12
CA GLU A 29 -18.51 -32.69 -26.43
C GLU A 29 -18.69 -31.16 -26.45
N GLN A 30 -19.72 -30.66 -25.76
CA GLN A 30 -19.95 -29.22 -25.62
C GLN A 30 -18.90 -28.56 -24.71
N ARG A 31 -18.41 -29.25 -23.66
CA ARG A 31 -17.23 -28.79 -22.88
C ARG A 31 -15.94 -28.81 -23.71
N ARG A 32 -15.76 -29.80 -24.58
CA ARG A 32 -14.59 -29.92 -25.45
C ARG A 32 -14.56 -28.80 -26.51
N ARG A 33 -15.70 -28.49 -27.13
CA ARG A 33 -15.83 -27.36 -28.07
C ARG A 33 -15.72 -25.99 -27.43
N ILE A 34 -16.14 -25.82 -26.17
CA ILE A 34 -15.91 -24.56 -25.42
C ILE A 34 -14.41 -24.38 -25.13
N HIS A 35 -13.64 -25.47 -25.04
CA HIS A 35 -12.19 -25.42 -24.80
C HIS A 35 -11.35 -25.30 -26.09
N GLU A 36 -11.89 -25.70 -27.24
CA GLU A 36 -11.19 -25.62 -28.55
C GLU A 36 -11.35 -24.25 -29.26
N GLY A 37 -12.14 -23.32 -28.71
CA GLY A 37 -12.43 -22.01 -29.32
C GLY A 37 -11.75 -20.80 -28.68
N THR A 38 -10.90 -20.99 -27.68
CA THR A 38 -10.06 -19.92 -27.13
C THR A 38 -8.63 -20.30 -27.45
N GLU A 39 -8.06 -19.72 -28.51
CA GLU A 39 -6.61 -19.73 -28.64
C GLU A 39 -6.03 -19.27 -27.29
N PRO A 40 -5.06 -19.99 -26.72
CA PRO A 40 -4.36 -19.47 -25.57
C PRO A 40 -3.67 -18.20 -26.07
N THR A 41 -4.23 -17.03 -25.79
CA THR A 41 -3.41 -15.82 -25.69
C THR A 41 -2.29 -16.22 -24.78
N LEU A 42 -1.08 -16.38 -25.33
CA LEU A 42 0.14 -16.70 -24.62
C LEU A 42 0.17 -15.84 -23.35
N GLU A 43 -0.30 -16.39 -22.22
CA GLU A 43 -0.20 -15.71 -20.94
C GLU A 43 1.29 -15.71 -20.67
N ALA A 44 1.92 -14.56 -20.97
CA ALA A 44 3.35 -14.39 -20.83
C ALA A 44 3.75 -14.85 -19.43
N GLU A 45 4.75 -15.73 -19.36
CA GLU A 45 5.20 -16.27 -18.08
C GLU A 45 5.46 -15.15 -17.07
N PRO A 46 5.07 -15.34 -15.79
CA PRO A 46 5.21 -14.31 -14.77
C PRO A 46 6.69 -13.97 -14.60
N LYS A 47 7.03 -12.68 -14.71
CA LYS A 47 8.42 -12.22 -14.66
C LYS A 47 9.04 -12.26 -13.26
N TYR A 48 8.19 -12.42 -12.24
CA TYR A 48 8.53 -12.64 -10.83
C TYR A 48 7.27 -13.14 -10.10
N ALA A 49 7.41 -13.56 -8.84
CA ALA A 49 6.30 -14.08 -8.05
C ALA A 49 5.11 -13.11 -8.02
N ASN A 50 3.91 -13.60 -8.35
CA ASN A 50 2.66 -12.83 -8.40
C ASN A 50 2.58 -11.74 -9.51
N HIS A 51 3.52 -11.69 -10.46
CA HIS A 51 3.45 -10.79 -11.61
C HIS A 51 2.24 -11.10 -12.49
N VAL A 52 1.53 -10.05 -12.89
CA VAL A 52 0.41 -10.07 -13.81
C VAL A 52 0.65 -8.98 -14.85
N SER A 53 0.85 -9.39 -16.11
CA SER A 53 0.98 -8.48 -17.24
C SER A 53 -0.37 -7.80 -17.53
N LEU A 54 -0.34 -6.48 -17.73
CA LEU A 54 -1.54 -5.71 -18.10
C LEU A 54 -1.34 -5.06 -19.47
N ASN A 55 -2.33 -5.21 -20.35
CA ASN A 55 -2.40 -4.38 -21.54
C ASN A 55 -2.80 -2.92 -21.20
N GLY A 56 -2.67 -2.00 -22.16
CA GLY A 56 -2.92 -0.57 -21.93
C GLY A 56 -4.35 -0.26 -21.46
N PHE A 57 -5.35 -1.00 -21.96
CA PHE A 57 -6.74 -0.83 -21.54
C PHE A 57 -6.94 -1.31 -20.09
N GLN A 58 -6.49 -2.52 -19.76
CA GLN A 58 -6.57 -3.09 -18.40
C GLN A 58 -5.87 -2.18 -17.39
N ARG A 59 -4.68 -1.67 -17.72
CA ARG A 59 -3.92 -0.74 -16.87
C ARG A 59 -4.69 0.55 -16.64
N THR A 60 -5.24 1.14 -17.69
CA THR A 60 -6.04 2.38 -17.60
C THR A 60 -7.32 2.17 -16.80
N PHE A 61 -8.04 1.07 -17.05
CA PHE A 61 -9.25 0.70 -16.34
C PHE A 61 -8.98 0.50 -14.85
N LEU A 62 -7.92 -0.24 -14.49
CA LEU A 62 -7.52 -0.44 -13.10
C LEU A 62 -7.07 0.86 -12.44
N ALA A 63 -6.34 1.73 -13.14
CA ALA A 63 -5.94 3.03 -12.61
C ALA A 63 -7.18 3.88 -12.23
N ILE A 64 -8.13 4.02 -13.16
CA ILE A 64 -9.35 4.81 -12.94
C ILE A 64 -10.20 4.19 -11.83
N GLY A 65 -10.48 2.89 -11.91
CA GLY A 65 -11.29 2.19 -10.91
C GLY A 65 -10.68 2.26 -9.51
N SER A 66 -9.37 2.07 -9.41
CA SER A 66 -8.65 2.15 -8.13
C SER A 66 -8.58 3.57 -7.58
N ALA A 67 -8.48 4.59 -8.43
CA ALA A 67 -8.58 5.99 -8.01
C ALA A 67 -9.95 6.28 -7.41
N PHE A 68 -11.05 5.93 -8.08
CA PHE A 68 -12.40 6.09 -7.53
C PHE A 68 -12.60 5.31 -6.24
N ALA A 69 -12.16 4.05 -6.19
CA ALA A 69 -12.28 3.22 -4.99
C ALA A 69 -11.49 3.80 -3.80
N SER A 70 -10.26 4.27 -4.03
CA SER A 70 -9.41 4.89 -3.00
C SER A 70 -9.94 6.26 -2.56
N LEU A 71 -10.61 7.00 -3.46
CA LEU A 71 -11.30 8.24 -3.13
C LEU A 71 -12.56 8.01 -2.30
N ASN A 72 -13.31 6.95 -2.59
CA ASN A 72 -14.50 6.59 -1.82
C ASN A 72 -14.14 5.98 -0.44
N ASN A 73 -13.13 5.11 -0.39
CA ASN A 73 -12.67 4.48 0.85
C ASN A 73 -11.13 4.51 0.94
N PRO A 74 -10.54 5.44 1.71
CA PRO A 74 -9.08 5.55 1.85
C PRO A 74 -8.44 4.39 2.62
N TYR A 75 -9.23 3.57 3.33
CA TYR A 75 -8.72 2.39 4.04
C TYR A 75 -8.55 1.16 3.12
N ARG A 76 -8.90 1.30 1.83
CA ARG A 76 -8.60 0.30 0.78
C ARG A 76 -7.15 0.43 0.32
N ALA A 77 -6.22 0.01 1.18
CA ALA A 77 -4.78 0.03 0.89
C ALA A 77 -4.42 -0.77 -0.37
N ASP A 78 -5.18 -1.83 -0.66
CA ASP A 78 -5.11 -2.61 -1.90
C ASP A 78 -5.35 -1.74 -3.15
N MET A 79 -6.34 -0.84 -3.11
CA MET A 79 -6.64 0.04 -4.23
C MET A 79 -5.60 1.15 -4.39
N ILE A 80 -5.03 1.65 -3.29
CA ILE A 80 -3.90 2.58 -3.34
C ILE A 80 -2.68 1.88 -3.96
N ALA A 81 -2.44 0.61 -3.62
CA ALA A 81 -1.38 -0.19 -4.22
C ALA A 81 -1.59 -0.36 -5.73
N VAL A 82 -2.77 -0.78 -6.18
CA VAL A 82 -3.08 -0.90 -7.61
C VAL A 82 -2.92 0.44 -8.34
N LEU A 83 -3.41 1.54 -7.75
CA LEU A 83 -3.26 2.88 -8.31
C LEU A 83 -1.78 3.26 -8.45
N SER A 84 -0.96 2.94 -7.45
CA SER A 84 0.48 3.20 -7.47
C SER A 84 1.18 2.48 -8.61
N GLU A 85 0.87 1.21 -8.84
CA GLU A 85 1.50 0.38 -9.88
C GLU A 85 1.05 0.76 -11.29
N THR A 86 -0.23 1.10 -11.43
CA THR A 86 -0.80 1.43 -12.73
C THR A 86 -0.43 2.84 -13.20
N THR A 87 -0.05 3.74 -12.28
CA THR A 87 0.38 5.12 -12.60
C THR A 87 1.87 5.37 -12.45
N GLY A 88 2.62 4.48 -11.79
CA GLY A 88 4.02 4.73 -11.41
C GLY A 88 5.06 4.62 -12.53
N GLY A 89 4.73 4.05 -13.69
CA GLY A 89 5.69 3.59 -14.71
C GLY A 89 6.92 4.49 -14.95
N PRO A 90 6.77 5.67 -15.60
CA PRO A 90 7.90 6.56 -15.87
C PRO A 90 8.62 7.08 -14.61
N PHE A 91 7.89 7.25 -13.50
CA PHE A 91 8.42 7.79 -12.26
C PHE A 91 9.29 6.77 -11.51
N LEU A 92 8.97 5.49 -11.62
CA LEU A 92 9.78 4.40 -11.08
C LEU A 92 11.13 4.29 -11.78
N ALA A 93 11.18 4.51 -13.10
CA ALA A 93 12.44 4.54 -13.83
C ALA A 93 13.34 5.67 -13.32
N ARG A 94 12.79 6.87 -13.07
CA ARG A 94 13.52 8.00 -12.47
C ARG A 94 14.07 7.66 -11.08
N LEU A 95 13.26 7.02 -10.23
CA LEU A 95 13.71 6.59 -8.90
C LEU A 95 14.81 5.54 -8.97
N ARG A 96 14.67 4.59 -9.88
CA ARG A 96 15.70 3.58 -10.14
C ARG A 96 17.00 4.24 -10.60
N ASP A 97 16.94 5.22 -11.50
CA ASP A 97 18.14 5.95 -11.96
C ASP A 97 18.81 6.73 -10.81
N GLN A 98 18.00 7.33 -9.93
CA GLN A 98 18.49 7.96 -8.70
C GLN A 98 19.17 6.97 -7.76
N MET A 99 18.64 5.74 -7.63
CA MET A 99 19.30 4.66 -6.89
C MET A 99 20.60 4.20 -7.56
N LEU A 100 20.66 4.11 -8.88
CA LEU A 100 21.88 3.74 -9.60
C LEU A 100 22.99 4.78 -9.47
N ALA A 101 22.64 6.07 -9.33
CA ALA A 101 23.61 7.14 -9.10
C ALA A 101 24.22 7.07 -7.67
N ASP A 102 23.50 6.51 -6.71
CA ASP A 102 23.93 6.41 -5.31
C ASP A 102 24.59 5.05 -4.99
N GLU A 103 25.66 5.04 -4.18
CA GLU A 103 26.36 3.80 -3.85
C GLU A 103 25.51 2.83 -3.01
N ALA A 104 24.77 3.36 -2.02
CA ALA A 104 23.85 2.56 -1.22
C ALA A 104 22.65 2.13 -2.08
N GLY A 105 22.13 3.01 -2.93
CA GLY A 105 21.10 2.69 -3.91
C GLY A 105 21.47 1.52 -4.83
N ARG A 106 22.71 1.47 -5.36
CA ARG A 106 23.22 0.33 -6.15
C ARG A 106 23.24 -0.97 -5.35
N ARG A 107 23.66 -0.93 -4.09
CA ARG A 107 23.61 -2.12 -3.20
C ARG A 107 22.17 -2.58 -2.99
N LEU A 108 21.26 -1.66 -2.75
CA LEU A 108 19.83 -1.96 -2.57
C LEU A 108 19.21 -2.61 -3.81
N LEU A 109 19.53 -2.14 -5.02
CA LEU A 109 19.03 -2.75 -6.27
C LEU A 109 19.57 -4.16 -6.50
N ARG A 110 20.81 -4.42 -6.06
CA ARG A 110 21.47 -5.73 -6.16
C ARG A 110 20.98 -6.71 -5.10
N ASP A 111 21.04 -6.32 -3.83
CA ASP A 111 20.81 -7.20 -2.67
C ASP A 111 19.32 -7.39 -2.37
N ARG A 112 18.49 -6.43 -2.82
CA ARG A 112 17.03 -6.42 -2.73
C ARG A 112 16.46 -6.75 -1.33
N PRO A 113 16.96 -6.14 -0.23
CA PRO A 113 16.44 -6.39 1.11
C PRO A 113 14.94 -6.06 1.19
N ARG A 114 14.23 -6.84 2.00
CA ARG A 114 12.79 -6.73 2.24
C ARG A 114 12.51 -6.30 3.67
N ILE A 115 11.45 -5.54 3.88
CA ILE A 115 11.00 -5.13 5.20
C ILE A 115 9.65 -5.80 5.48
N ASN A 116 9.67 -6.88 6.25
CA ASN A 116 8.50 -7.58 6.79
C ASN A 116 8.93 -8.40 8.01
N THR A 117 7.99 -9.01 8.72
CA THR A 117 8.29 -9.77 9.96
C THR A 117 9.16 -11.02 9.73
N ASN A 118 9.28 -11.52 8.50
CA ASN A 118 10.20 -12.64 8.20
C ASN A 118 11.66 -12.19 8.09
N THR A 119 11.91 -10.89 7.86
CA THR A 119 13.27 -10.34 7.67
C THR A 119 13.69 -9.38 8.78
N VAL A 120 12.73 -8.83 9.52
CA VAL A 120 12.96 -7.88 10.60
C VAL A 120 12.45 -8.48 11.92
N ASP A 121 13.37 -8.72 12.85
CA ASP A 121 13.03 -9.19 14.19
C ASP A 121 12.51 -8.03 15.06
N LEU A 122 11.18 -7.85 15.07
CA LEU A 122 10.52 -6.81 15.85
C LEU A 122 10.71 -6.98 17.37
N ILE A 123 10.94 -8.19 17.86
CA ILE A 123 11.19 -8.44 19.29
C ILE A 123 12.56 -7.88 19.66
N ALA A 124 13.57 -8.16 18.85
CA ALA A 124 14.92 -7.61 19.03
C ALA A 124 14.91 -6.08 18.91
N LEU A 125 14.21 -5.52 17.91
CA LEU A 125 14.10 -4.07 17.74
C LEU A 125 13.42 -3.38 18.94
N ASP A 126 12.41 -4.00 19.54
CA ASP A 126 11.72 -3.45 20.71
C ASP A 126 12.57 -3.51 21.99
N GLN A 127 13.65 -4.29 22.02
CA GLN A 127 14.61 -4.32 23.13
C GLN A 127 15.70 -3.26 23.01
N LEU A 128 15.80 -2.56 21.87
CA LEU A 128 16.79 -1.52 21.67
C LEU A 128 16.56 -0.31 22.59
N PRO A 129 17.61 0.48 22.91
CA PRO A 129 17.47 1.68 23.73
C PRO A 129 16.46 2.68 23.14
N GLN A 130 15.72 3.38 24.01
CA GLN A 130 14.85 4.49 23.61
C GLN A 130 15.65 5.55 22.83
N GLY A 131 15.04 6.11 21.78
CA GLY A 131 15.69 7.08 20.91
C GLY A 131 16.52 6.46 19.78
N THR A 132 16.67 5.13 19.72
CA THR A 132 17.18 4.46 18.51
C THR A 132 16.07 4.30 17.47
N PHE A 133 16.44 4.32 16.18
CA PHE A 133 15.45 4.24 15.09
C PHE A 133 14.59 2.96 15.17
N GLY A 134 15.18 1.80 15.45
CA GLY A 134 14.46 0.54 15.60
C GLY A 134 13.48 0.53 16.77
N LYS A 135 13.87 1.09 17.91
CA LYS A 135 12.98 1.24 19.07
C LYS A 135 11.82 2.17 18.77
N GLU A 136 12.09 3.33 18.15
CA GLU A 136 11.03 4.29 17.79
C GLU A 136 10.09 3.73 16.72
N TYR A 137 10.60 2.94 15.77
CA TYR A 137 9.76 2.24 14.81
C TYR A 137 8.79 1.26 15.49
N CYS A 138 9.28 0.43 16.43
CA CYS A 138 8.42 -0.49 17.19
C CYS A 138 7.38 0.25 18.04
N ASN A 139 7.78 1.34 18.70
CA ASN A 139 6.86 2.20 19.45
C ASN A 139 5.76 2.76 18.54
N TRP A 140 6.12 3.22 17.35
CA TRP A 140 5.18 3.78 16.37
C TRP A 140 4.22 2.71 15.83
N LEU A 141 4.71 1.52 15.45
CA LEU A 141 3.87 0.40 15.01
C LEU A 141 2.81 0.06 16.06
N ARG A 142 3.22 -0.05 17.34
CA ARG A 142 2.33 -0.34 18.47
C ARG A 142 1.30 0.77 18.68
N TRP A 143 1.74 2.03 18.63
CA TRP A 143 0.87 3.19 18.83
C TRP A 143 -0.18 3.34 17.71
N CYS A 144 0.24 3.13 16.46
CA CYS A 144 -0.66 3.20 15.30
C CYS A 144 -1.47 1.91 15.09
N ASN A 145 -1.15 0.84 15.82
CA ASN A 145 -1.75 -0.50 15.68
C ASN A 145 -1.67 -1.01 14.23
N VAL A 146 -0.47 -0.98 13.66
CA VAL A 146 -0.16 -1.44 12.29
C VAL A 146 1.00 -2.43 12.29
N SER A 147 1.17 -3.15 11.17
CA SER A 147 2.24 -4.13 10.97
C SER A 147 2.95 -3.90 9.63
N PRO A 148 4.28 -4.13 9.53
CA PRO A 148 4.99 -4.10 8.25
C PRO A 148 4.44 -5.10 7.21
N ASP A 149 3.74 -6.15 7.66
CA ASP A 149 3.20 -7.19 6.76
C ASP A 149 1.94 -6.75 6.02
N THR A 150 1.39 -5.58 6.34
CA THR A 150 0.19 -5.03 5.66
C THR A 150 0.47 -4.53 4.23
N ARG A 151 1.71 -4.65 3.76
CA ARG A 151 2.19 -4.10 2.48
C ARG A 151 2.01 -5.12 1.36
N GLU A 152 0.98 -4.89 0.54
CA GLU A 152 0.66 -5.74 -0.61
C GLU A 152 1.85 -5.93 -1.57
N PRO A 153 2.10 -7.18 -2.02
CA PRO A 153 3.11 -7.45 -3.03
C PRO A 153 2.81 -6.71 -4.33
N VAL A 154 3.85 -6.22 -5.01
CA VAL A 154 3.73 -5.63 -6.34
C VAL A 154 3.38 -6.70 -7.38
N ARG A 155 2.49 -6.41 -8.33
CA ARG A 155 1.93 -7.38 -9.29
C ARG A 155 1.93 -6.89 -10.74
N PHE A 156 1.67 -5.62 -10.97
CA PHE A 156 1.32 -5.05 -12.28
C PHE A 156 2.45 -4.24 -12.94
N ILE A 157 3.69 -4.40 -12.46
CA ILE A 157 4.89 -3.75 -13.00
C ILE A 157 5.72 -4.78 -13.75
N ASP A 158 5.96 -4.52 -15.04
CA ASP A 158 6.57 -5.53 -15.92
C ASP A 158 8.10 -5.68 -15.80
N SER A 159 8.78 -4.75 -15.14
CA SER A 159 10.22 -4.87 -14.88
C SER A 159 10.43 -5.38 -13.46
N PRO A 160 11.10 -6.53 -13.25
CA PRO A 160 11.41 -7.03 -11.91
C PRO A 160 12.23 -6.04 -11.05
N GLU A 161 13.09 -5.23 -11.68
CA GLU A 161 13.84 -4.18 -10.98
C GLU A 161 12.93 -3.03 -10.54
N LEU A 162 12.05 -2.54 -11.42
CA LEU A 162 11.10 -1.48 -11.04
C LEU A 162 10.04 -1.98 -10.06
N ALA A 163 9.67 -3.26 -10.12
CA ALA A 163 8.79 -3.90 -9.16
C ALA A 163 9.45 -3.92 -7.77
N TYR A 164 10.76 -4.20 -7.70
CA TYR A 164 11.51 -4.07 -6.46
C TYR A 164 11.55 -2.61 -5.95
N VAL A 165 11.81 -1.62 -6.82
CA VAL A 165 11.81 -0.19 -6.42
C VAL A 165 10.45 0.22 -5.85
N MET A 166 9.35 -0.12 -6.54
CA MET A 166 8.00 0.16 -6.05
C MET A 166 7.76 -0.52 -4.70
N GLN A 167 8.19 -1.77 -4.54
CA GLN A 167 7.93 -2.42 -3.27
C GLN A 167 8.80 -1.87 -2.14
N ARG A 168 10.08 -1.56 -2.38
CA ARG A 168 10.91 -0.92 -1.36
C ARG A 168 10.26 0.37 -0.87
N TYR A 169 9.73 1.18 -1.78
CA TYR A 169 8.95 2.37 -1.43
C TYR A 169 7.78 2.03 -0.50
N ARG A 170 6.98 1.00 -0.82
CA ARG A 170 5.85 0.57 0.01
C ARG A 170 6.25 0.11 1.39
N GLU A 171 7.23 -0.78 1.47
CA GLU A 171 7.62 -1.39 2.74
C GLU A 171 8.34 -0.39 3.66
N CYS A 172 9.03 0.60 3.08
CA CYS A 172 9.67 1.67 3.84
C CYS A 172 8.72 2.83 4.21
N HIS A 173 7.46 2.80 3.76
CA HIS A 173 6.51 3.90 3.96
C HIS A 173 6.36 4.31 5.44
N ASP A 174 6.28 3.31 6.33
CA ASP A 174 6.14 3.54 7.77
C ASP A 174 7.37 4.23 8.37
N PHE A 175 8.55 4.02 7.79
CA PHE A 175 9.76 4.74 8.22
C PHE A 175 9.66 6.23 7.96
N TYR A 176 8.97 6.63 6.89
CA TYR A 176 8.78 8.06 6.57
C TYR A 176 7.87 8.74 7.59
N HIS A 177 6.88 8.02 8.15
CA HIS A 177 6.09 8.51 9.29
C HIS A 177 6.97 8.73 10.51
N VAL A 178 7.78 7.74 10.87
CA VAL A 178 8.64 7.75 12.06
C VAL A 178 9.70 8.85 11.98
N ILE A 179 10.44 8.93 10.86
CA ILE A 179 11.59 9.83 10.74
C ILE A 179 11.19 11.30 10.56
N SER A 180 9.97 11.58 10.11
CA SER A 180 9.54 12.94 9.73
C SER A 180 8.83 13.72 10.84
N GLY A 181 8.47 13.11 11.98
CA GLY A 181 7.69 13.80 13.01
C GLY A 181 6.67 12.91 13.74
N PRO A 182 7.05 11.66 14.05
CA PRO A 182 6.18 10.47 14.19
C PRO A 182 4.71 10.70 13.85
N PHE A 183 4.39 10.97 12.57
CA PHE A 183 3.01 11.21 12.16
C PHE A 183 2.20 9.91 12.25
N PRO A 184 0.94 9.93 12.73
CA PRO A 184 0.10 8.72 12.75
C PRO A 184 -0.56 8.46 11.40
N VAL A 185 -1.10 7.25 11.24
CA VAL A 185 -1.88 6.79 10.08
C VAL A 185 -3.31 7.37 9.99
N ASN A 186 -3.55 8.55 10.56
CA ASN A 186 -4.80 9.27 10.36
C ASN A 186 -4.71 10.16 9.11
N ILE A 187 -5.86 10.65 8.61
CA ILE A 187 -5.91 11.44 7.36
C ILE A 187 -4.92 12.61 7.37
N SER A 188 -4.77 13.32 8.49
CA SER A 188 -3.86 14.48 8.57
C SER A 188 -2.39 14.08 8.56
N GLY A 189 -2.00 13.03 9.28
CA GLY A 189 -0.64 12.51 9.27
C GLY A 189 -0.25 11.94 7.90
N GLU A 190 -1.14 11.16 7.28
CA GLU A 190 -0.99 10.66 5.91
C GLU A 190 -0.76 11.80 4.91
N ILE A 191 -1.57 12.87 4.94
CA ILE A 191 -1.38 14.01 4.05
C ILE A 191 0.03 14.61 4.19
N VAL A 192 0.52 14.79 5.42
CA VAL A 192 1.86 15.37 5.65
C VAL A 192 2.94 14.47 5.05
N VAL A 193 2.90 13.16 5.33
CA VAL A 193 3.87 12.20 4.78
C VAL A 193 3.78 12.12 3.27
N LYS A 194 2.59 12.20 2.67
CA LYS A 194 2.44 12.22 1.20
C LYS A 194 3.07 13.44 0.55
N TRP A 195 3.08 14.60 1.21
CA TRP A 195 3.84 15.76 0.73
C TRP A 195 5.35 15.55 0.80
N VAL A 196 5.86 14.88 1.85
CA VAL A 196 7.28 14.50 1.96
C VAL A 196 7.66 13.51 0.86
N GLU A 197 6.86 12.46 0.67
CA GLU A 197 7.08 11.45 -0.38
C GLU A 197 7.02 12.06 -1.78
N LEU A 198 6.08 12.99 -2.03
CA LEU A 198 6.02 13.71 -3.30
C LEU A 198 7.28 14.53 -3.53
N ALA A 199 7.75 15.27 -2.52
CA ALA A 199 8.94 16.11 -2.63
C ALA A 199 10.23 15.30 -2.81
N ASN A 200 10.37 14.17 -2.12
CA ASN A 200 11.58 13.36 -2.16
C ASN A 200 11.61 12.39 -3.36
N MET A 201 10.47 11.79 -3.70
CA MET A 201 10.40 10.68 -4.65
C MET A 201 9.60 11.00 -5.92
N GLY A 202 8.66 11.93 -5.84
CA GLY A 202 7.88 12.36 -7.01
C GLY A 202 6.88 11.33 -7.54
N LEU A 203 6.44 10.38 -6.71
CA LEU A 203 5.47 9.36 -7.14
C LEU A 203 4.08 9.96 -7.38
N PRO A 204 3.39 9.63 -8.49
CA PRO A 204 2.06 10.18 -8.80
C PRO A 204 1.02 9.93 -7.72
N VAL A 205 1.00 8.73 -7.14
CA VAL A 205 0.07 8.38 -6.06
C VAL A 205 0.27 9.24 -4.82
N ALA A 206 1.52 9.61 -4.51
CA ALA A 206 1.82 10.51 -3.41
C ALA A 206 1.24 11.91 -3.70
N GLY A 207 1.40 12.41 -4.93
CA GLY A 207 0.79 13.66 -5.37
C GLY A 207 -0.74 13.66 -5.32
N LEU A 208 -1.37 12.61 -5.87
CA LEU A 208 -2.83 12.45 -5.82
C LEU A 208 -3.33 12.43 -4.37
N SER A 209 -2.66 11.69 -3.49
CA SER A 209 -3.03 11.60 -2.08
C SER A 209 -2.82 12.94 -1.35
N ALA A 210 -1.71 13.64 -1.64
CA ALA A 210 -1.38 14.93 -1.04
C ALA A 210 -2.35 16.06 -1.47
N ILE A 211 -2.84 16.02 -2.72
CA ILE A 211 -3.73 17.03 -3.29
C ILE A 211 -5.20 16.76 -2.95
N PHE A 212 -5.66 15.51 -3.10
CA PHE A 212 -7.08 15.16 -2.93
C PHE A 212 -7.41 14.64 -1.53
N GLY A 213 -6.45 14.08 -0.80
CA GLY A 213 -6.63 13.68 0.60
C GLY A 213 -7.18 14.79 1.51
N PRO A 214 -6.69 16.04 1.41
CA PRO A 214 -7.19 17.16 2.23
C PRO A 214 -8.66 17.50 2.02
N LEU A 215 -9.30 17.10 0.92
CA LEU A 215 -10.73 17.34 0.67
C LEU A 215 -11.64 16.64 1.69
N ARG A 216 -11.11 15.66 2.43
CA ARG A 216 -11.82 14.94 3.50
C ARG A 216 -11.74 15.62 4.86
N LEU A 217 -10.97 16.70 4.98
CA LEU A 217 -10.85 17.47 6.21
C LEU A 217 -11.82 18.65 6.19
N ALA A 218 -12.33 19.02 7.36
CA ALA A 218 -13.04 20.28 7.53
C ALA A 218 -12.18 21.45 7.02
N SER A 219 -12.82 22.47 6.43
CA SER A 219 -12.11 23.53 5.70
C SER A 219 -11.03 24.25 6.54
N GLU A 220 -11.32 24.48 7.83
CA GLU A 220 -10.37 25.12 8.75
C GLU A 220 -9.17 24.23 9.05
N LYS A 221 -9.43 22.97 9.43
CA LYS A 221 -8.40 21.94 9.66
C LYS A 221 -7.52 21.73 8.42
N ARG A 222 -8.14 21.67 7.23
CA ARG A 222 -7.45 21.61 5.94
C ARG A 222 -6.51 22.80 5.75
N ARG A 223 -7.04 24.02 5.92
CA ARG A 223 -6.27 25.26 5.73
C ARG A 223 -5.08 25.33 6.68
N GLU A 224 -5.28 25.01 7.95
CA GLU A 224 -4.21 25.01 8.95
C GLU A 224 -3.16 23.95 8.66
N LEU A 225 -3.57 22.71 8.39
CA LEU A 225 -2.65 21.62 8.05
C LEU A 225 -1.78 21.99 6.84
N LEU A 226 -2.41 22.48 5.76
CA LEU A 226 -1.69 22.82 4.53
C LEU A 226 -0.74 24.00 4.76
N ARG A 227 -1.20 25.07 5.43
CA ARG A 227 -0.37 26.25 5.70
C ARG A 227 0.85 25.93 6.56
N THR A 228 0.67 25.07 7.56
CA THR A 228 1.72 24.73 8.52
C THR A 228 2.72 23.74 7.93
N TYR A 229 2.23 22.64 7.36
CA TYR A 229 3.10 21.49 7.05
C TYR A 229 3.58 21.42 5.61
N VAL A 230 2.83 21.91 4.62
CA VAL A 230 3.22 21.76 3.20
C VAL A 230 4.53 22.49 2.88
N PRO A 231 4.74 23.76 3.29
CA PRO A 231 6.00 24.45 3.01
C PRO A 231 7.20 23.73 3.63
N TRP A 232 7.04 23.18 4.84
CA TRP A 232 8.09 22.40 5.48
C TRP A 232 8.32 21.06 4.78
N ALA A 233 7.28 20.29 4.49
CA ALA A 233 7.39 18.98 3.87
C ALA A 233 8.04 19.06 2.48
N LEU A 234 7.69 20.08 1.69
CA LEU A 234 8.31 20.36 0.40
C LEU A 234 9.78 20.71 0.52
N ARG A 235 10.15 21.63 1.44
CA ARG A 235 11.56 21.99 1.66
C ARG A 235 12.36 20.80 2.17
N MET A 236 11.91 20.16 3.26
CA MET A 236 12.60 19.03 3.89
C MET A 236 12.75 17.86 2.91
N GLY A 237 11.67 17.45 2.26
CA GLY A 237 11.69 16.31 1.34
C GLY A 237 12.54 16.53 0.10
N SER A 238 12.63 17.77 -0.41
CA SER A 238 13.49 18.10 -1.56
C SER A 238 14.96 18.33 -1.20
N SER A 239 15.26 18.68 0.06
CA SER A 239 16.64 18.93 0.52
C SER A 239 17.30 17.72 1.19
N CYS A 240 16.52 16.80 1.75
CA CYS A 240 17.07 15.62 2.40
C CYS A 240 17.61 14.61 1.38
N LYS A 241 18.38 13.63 1.87
CA LYS A 241 18.89 12.56 1.03
C LYS A 241 17.74 11.80 0.33
N PRO A 242 18.01 11.19 -0.84
CA PRO A 242 17.07 10.27 -1.47
C PRO A 242 16.67 9.15 -0.50
N LEU A 243 15.47 9.20 0.07
CA LEU A 243 15.08 8.25 1.13
C LEU A 243 14.91 6.82 0.60
N ILE A 244 14.67 6.68 -0.71
CA ILE A 244 14.65 5.39 -1.40
C ILE A 244 16.04 4.69 -1.39
N CYS A 245 17.13 5.47 -1.27
CA CYS A 245 18.50 4.97 -1.23
C CYS A 245 19.00 4.67 0.19
N VAL A 246 18.21 4.95 1.23
CA VAL A 246 18.62 4.71 2.62
C VAL A 246 18.54 3.22 2.92
N GLU A 247 19.64 2.64 3.39
CA GLU A 247 19.73 1.26 3.89
C GLU A 247 19.19 1.20 5.32
N TRP A 248 17.88 1.43 5.50
CA TRP A 248 17.18 1.46 6.80
C TRP A 248 17.52 0.28 7.72
N GLU A 249 17.69 -0.88 7.11
CA GLU A 249 18.05 -2.15 7.72
C GLU A 249 19.39 -2.11 8.50
N LYS A 250 20.26 -1.14 8.18
CA LYS A 250 21.56 -0.92 8.85
C LYS A 250 21.51 0.12 9.96
N HIS A 251 20.35 0.76 10.17
CA HIS A 251 20.22 1.91 11.06
C HIS A 251 19.37 1.65 12.31
N TRP A 252 18.97 0.41 12.57
CA TRP A 252 18.13 0.06 13.73
C TRP A 252 18.66 0.60 15.06
N GLU A 253 19.96 0.43 15.32
CA GLU A 253 20.61 0.89 16.56
C GLU A 253 21.04 2.36 16.51
N THR A 254 20.91 3.03 15.35
CA THR A 254 21.33 4.43 15.20
C THR A 254 20.38 5.34 15.99
N PRO A 255 20.88 6.26 16.84
CA PRO A 255 20.06 7.29 17.46
C PRO A 255 19.29 8.08 16.40
N ILE A 256 17.97 8.19 16.54
CA ILE A 256 17.08 8.76 15.51
C ILE A 256 17.46 10.21 15.18
N ASP A 257 17.88 11.00 16.16
CA ASP A 257 18.32 12.38 15.93
C ASP A 257 19.62 12.44 15.11
N GLN A 258 20.53 11.47 15.31
CA GLN A 258 21.74 11.35 14.50
C GLN A 258 21.39 10.93 13.07
N LEU A 259 20.44 10.00 12.91
CA LEU A 259 19.96 9.56 11.61
C LEU A 259 19.28 10.72 10.86
N LYS A 260 18.40 11.49 11.49
CA LYS A 260 17.79 12.70 10.90
C LYS A 260 18.86 13.67 10.41
N ARG A 261 19.87 13.98 11.24
CA ARG A 261 20.98 14.87 10.85
C ARG A 261 21.77 14.33 9.65
N SER A 262 22.09 13.03 9.63
CA SER A 262 22.87 12.43 8.54
C SER A 262 22.11 12.33 7.21
N LEU A 263 20.78 12.33 7.29
CA LEU A 263 19.87 12.35 6.14
C LEU A 263 19.46 13.78 5.73
N GLY A 264 19.79 14.81 6.51
CA GLY A 264 19.35 16.18 6.25
C GLY A 264 17.86 16.41 6.49
N ILE A 265 17.25 15.64 7.39
CA ILE A 265 15.84 15.75 7.78
C ILE A 265 15.72 16.78 8.89
N SER A 266 14.97 17.85 8.63
CA SER A 266 14.65 18.88 9.62
C SER A 266 13.38 18.54 10.39
N GLU A 267 13.29 18.98 11.64
CA GLU A 267 12.11 18.78 12.47
C GLU A 267 10.88 19.50 11.89
N PRO A 268 9.67 18.95 12.09
CA PRO A 268 8.43 19.60 11.70
C PRO A 268 8.24 20.94 12.42
N PRO A 269 7.39 21.83 11.86
CA PRO A 269 7.20 23.19 12.37
C PRO A 269 6.53 23.26 13.75
N LEU A 270 5.83 22.21 14.16
CA LEU A 270 5.27 22.09 15.50
C LEU A 270 5.82 20.83 16.16
N ASP A 271 6.03 20.88 17.47
CA ASP A 271 6.34 19.69 18.23
C ASP A 271 5.14 18.72 18.26
N PHE A 272 5.44 17.44 18.50
CA PHE A 272 4.46 16.38 18.44
C PHE A 272 3.29 16.57 19.42
N LYS A 273 3.55 17.11 20.61
CA LYS A 273 2.50 17.36 21.62
C LYS A 273 1.54 18.44 21.12
N THR A 274 2.07 19.56 20.63
CA THR A 274 1.27 20.63 20.05
C THR A 274 0.45 20.12 18.86
N TRP A 275 1.03 19.29 17.99
CA TRP A 275 0.29 18.69 16.89
C TRP A 275 -0.87 17.82 17.37
N MET A 276 -0.63 16.92 18.33
CA MET A 276 -1.65 16.04 18.90
C MET A 276 -2.81 16.82 19.54
N ASP A 277 -2.50 17.93 20.23
CA ASP A 277 -3.50 18.78 20.85
C ASP A 277 -4.37 19.50 19.81
N LEU A 278 -3.78 19.98 18.71
CA LEU A 278 -4.54 20.55 17.59
C LEU A 278 -5.45 19.50 16.93
N GLN A 279 -4.97 18.26 16.78
CA GLN A 279 -5.78 17.19 16.21
C GLN A 279 -6.99 16.81 17.08
N ARG A 280 -6.86 16.90 18.41
CA ARG A 280 -7.95 16.61 19.36
C ARG A 280 -9.03 17.69 19.38
N LYS A 281 -8.62 18.97 19.30
CA LYS A 281 -9.54 20.12 19.31
C LYS A 281 -10.40 20.24 18.05
N GLN A 282 -10.01 19.55 16.97
CA GLN A 282 -10.64 19.62 15.65
C GLN A 282 -11.32 18.30 15.24
N LYS A 283 -11.65 17.44 16.22
CA LYS A 283 -12.59 16.32 16.05
C LYS A 283 -14.00 16.82 16.33
#